data_AF-A0A7L0VNC1-F1
#
_entry.id   AF-A0A7L0VNC1-F1
#
_cell.length_a   1.000
_cell.length_b   1.000
_cell.length_c   1.000
_cell.angle_alpha   90.00
_cell.angle_beta   90.00
_cell.angle_gamma   90.00
#
_symmetry.space_group_name_H-M   'P 1'
#
loop_
_entity.id
_entity.type
_entity.pdbx_description
1 polymer ?
#
loop_
_entity_poly.entity_id
_entity_poly.type
_entity_poly.pdbx_seq_one_letter_code
_entity_poly.pdbx_strand_id
1 'polypeptide(L)'
;ASSFSKPKVLTAASTLKFIPEELAVFCRDFRLLHFSFPENGLAPQAFRVANAIAQAREAAAWLGDAADGWSCPGETPPEEEEEEDEEEGSSTTLLFESLRDWEKELQRLGAAGWRVSAVNERFDMAPSLPQYLWVPSGLLDHDLKRTFGHFQECRVPRLCWHHPGGGDLLRAASFHPASEPGSEDVRWVSGGARGGTEGDGGWKRMEGAGKGTPPHHLVPAEPSDRDLNCLLASLVQLLGDPHARSLPGFQSLVQREWVAAGHPFPRRLGLLCRDSPREEAPVFLLFLDCTWQLLGQFPADFGFTEAFLLALHDSSFSPYFSTFRFSCQRQRG
;
A
#
# COMPACT_ATOMS: atom_id res chain seq x y z
N ALA A 1 42.97 1.66 -26.75
CA ALA A 1 42.21 0.74 -25.88
C ALA A 1 41.73 1.56 -24.69
N SER A 2 40.43 1.88 -24.63
CA SER A 2 39.84 2.59 -23.49
C SER A 2 39.92 1.68 -22.26
N SER A 3 40.67 2.07 -21.25
CA SER A 3 40.71 1.37 -19.97
C SER A 3 39.42 1.67 -19.21
N PHE A 4 38.37 0.88 -19.43
CA PHE A 4 37.17 0.94 -18.60
C PHE A 4 37.54 0.47 -17.19
N SER A 5 37.75 1.43 -16.29
CA SER A 5 37.79 1.15 -14.85
C SER A 5 36.40 0.65 -14.41
N LYS A 6 36.36 -0.34 -13.52
CA LYS A 6 35.07 -0.85 -13.02
C LYS A 6 34.31 0.29 -12.33
N PRO A 7 33.02 0.48 -12.63
CA PRO A 7 32.23 1.54 -12.00
C PRO A 7 32.20 1.33 -10.49
N LYS A 8 32.47 2.40 -9.74
CA LYS A 8 32.46 2.38 -8.27
C LYS A 8 31.18 3.03 -7.78
N VAL A 9 30.43 2.31 -6.94
CA VAL A 9 29.23 2.86 -6.29
C VAL A 9 29.65 3.96 -5.33
N LEU A 10 29.05 5.14 -5.48
CA LEU A 10 29.26 6.28 -4.61
C LEU A 10 28.17 6.34 -3.53
N THR A 11 28.60 6.52 -2.29
CA THR A 11 27.76 6.76 -1.11
C THR A 11 28.21 8.05 -0.43
N ALA A 12 27.44 8.65 0.49
CA ALA A 12 27.90 9.86 1.17
C ALA A 12 29.08 9.59 2.13
N ALA A 13 29.22 8.35 2.60
CA ALA A 13 30.42 7.89 3.31
C ALA A 13 31.65 7.66 2.40
N SER A 14 31.47 7.68 1.07
CA SER A 14 32.56 7.43 0.14
C SER A 14 33.48 8.65 0.03
N THR A 15 34.77 8.44 0.28
CA THR A 15 35.81 9.41 -0.09
C THR A 15 36.30 9.14 -1.51
N LEU A 16 35.92 10.00 -2.45
CA LEU A 16 36.45 9.97 -3.81
C LEU A 16 37.96 10.28 -3.76
N LYS A 17 38.79 9.35 -4.24
CA LYS A 17 40.26 9.49 -4.27
C LYS A 17 40.78 10.00 -5.61
N PHE A 18 39.89 10.13 -6.59
CA PHE A 18 40.15 10.56 -7.96
C PHE A 18 39.03 11.51 -8.40
N ILE A 19 39.34 12.37 -9.36
CA ILE A 19 38.34 13.23 -9.99
C ILE A 19 37.50 12.34 -10.91
N PRO A 20 36.17 12.25 -10.72
CA PRO A 20 35.34 11.47 -11.62
C PRO A 20 35.26 12.17 -12.99
N GLU A 21 35.61 11.43 -14.05
CA GLU A 21 35.40 11.87 -15.43
C GLU A 21 33.94 11.68 -15.86
N GLU A 22 33.25 10.72 -15.25
CA GLU A 22 31.86 10.40 -15.52
C GLU A 22 31.11 10.10 -14.22
N LEU A 23 29.82 10.45 -14.20
CA LEU A 23 28.87 10.10 -13.14
C LEU A 23 27.59 9.57 -13.78
N ALA A 24 27.22 8.35 -13.42
CA ALA A 24 25.96 7.73 -13.79
C ALA A 24 25.02 7.73 -12.58
N VAL A 25 23.85 8.36 -12.72
CA VAL A 25 22.78 8.35 -11.72
C VAL A 25 21.62 7.51 -12.26
N PHE A 26 21.40 6.36 -11.60
CA PHE A 26 20.26 5.49 -11.88
C PHE A 26 19.06 5.99 -11.06
N CYS A 27 18.07 6.54 -11.75
CA CYS A 27 16.85 7.08 -11.15
C CYS A 27 15.79 5.97 -11.01
N ARG A 28 14.82 6.20 -10.11
CA ARG A 28 13.71 5.25 -9.85
C ARG A 28 12.62 5.27 -10.93
N ASP A 29 12.59 6.31 -11.74
CA ASP A 29 11.71 6.49 -12.90
C ASP A 29 12.31 5.90 -14.19
N PHE A 30 13.16 4.88 -14.05
CA PHE A 30 13.85 4.19 -15.15
C PHE A 30 14.81 5.06 -15.98
N ARG A 31 15.08 6.31 -15.58
CA ARG A 31 16.07 7.16 -16.26
C ARG A 31 17.48 6.86 -15.79
N LEU A 32 18.42 6.91 -16.73
CA LEU A 32 19.84 6.94 -16.47
C LEU A 32 20.37 8.33 -16.83
N LEU A 33 20.73 9.13 -15.83
CA LEU A 33 21.36 10.41 -16.06
C LEU A 33 22.88 10.21 -16.09
N HIS A 34 23.50 10.50 -17.22
CA HIS A 34 24.94 10.41 -17.39
C HIS A 34 25.53 11.82 -17.50
N PHE A 35 26.49 12.11 -16.63
CA PHE A 35 27.23 13.36 -16.59
C PHE A 35 28.68 13.07 -16.96
N SER A 36 29.22 13.84 -17.91
CA SER A 36 30.64 13.83 -18.25
C SER A 36 31.28 15.13 -17.78
N PHE A 37 32.44 15.03 -17.13
CA PHE A 37 33.21 16.15 -16.61
C PHE A 37 34.48 16.31 -17.44
N PRO A 38 34.50 17.20 -18.44
CA PRO A 38 35.67 17.37 -19.30
C PRO A 38 36.87 17.94 -18.52
N GLU A 39 38.07 17.52 -18.90
CA GLU A 39 39.34 18.03 -18.38
C GLU A 39 39.56 19.50 -18.82
N ASN A 40 38.99 20.48 -18.11
CA ASN A 40 39.26 21.92 -18.27
C ASN A 40 38.77 22.74 -17.05
N GLY A 41 39.17 22.38 -15.83
CA GLY A 41 38.91 23.18 -14.62
C GLY A 41 37.65 22.83 -13.81
N LEU A 42 36.88 21.81 -14.23
CA LEU A 42 35.75 21.27 -13.47
C LEU A 42 36.14 20.25 -12.40
N ALA A 43 37.43 19.95 -12.23
CA ALA A 43 37.93 18.92 -11.32
C ALA A 43 37.40 19.06 -9.87
N PRO A 44 37.38 20.24 -9.23
CA PRO A 44 36.78 20.41 -7.90
C PRO A 44 35.24 20.39 -7.94
N GLN A 45 34.63 20.76 -9.07
CA GLN A 45 33.18 20.85 -9.21
C GLN A 45 32.57 19.46 -9.38
N ALA A 46 33.21 18.57 -10.17
CA ALA A 46 32.83 17.17 -10.32
C ALA A 46 32.78 16.45 -8.96
N PHE A 47 33.78 16.69 -8.11
CA PHE A 47 33.81 16.17 -6.74
C PHE A 47 32.66 16.73 -5.88
N ARG A 48 32.42 18.05 -5.93
CA ARG A 48 31.32 18.68 -5.19
C ARG A 48 29.95 18.16 -5.63
N VAL A 49 29.70 18.06 -6.94
CA VAL A 49 28.43 17.59 -7.49
C VAL A 49 28.20 16.12 -7.12
N ALA A 50 29.20 15.25 -7.33
CA ALA A 50 29.09 13.84 -6.99
C ALA A 50 28.84 13.62 -5.49
N ASN A 51 29.57 14.31 -4.61
CA ASN A 51 29.35 14.21 -3.17
C ASN A 51 28.04 14.85 -2.74
N ALA A 52 27.63 15.98 -3.33
CA ALA A 52 26.35 16.62 -3.02
C ALA A 52 25.18 15.70 -3.39
N ILE A 53 25.22 15.03 -4.55
CA ILE A 53 24.19 14.06 -4.96
C ILE A 53 24.17 12.86 -3.99
N ALA A 54 25.34 12.35 -3.60
CA ALA A 54 25.43 11.23 -2.66
C ALA A 54 24.90 11.61 -1.25
N GLN A 55 25.26 12.80 -0.76
CA GLN A 55 24.78 13.35 0.51
C GLN A 55 23.28 13.64 0.48
N ALA A 56 22.77 14.25 -0.60
CA ALA A 56 21.35 14.52 -0.77
C ALA A 56 20.53 13.22 -0.79
N ARG A 57 21.04 12.17 -1.45
CA ARG A 57 20.40 10.85 -1.44
C ARG A 57 20.34 10.23 -0.05
N GLU A 58 21.42 10.32 0.73
CA GLU A 58 21.41 9.81 2.11
C GLU A 58 20.48 10.65 2.99
N ALA A 59 20.54 11.99 2.92
CA ALA A 59 19.65 12.87 3.67
C ALA A 59 18.16 12.61 3.36
N ALA A 60 17.83 12.35 2.10
CA ALA A 60 16.47 11.96 1.69
C ALA A 60 16.03 10.61 2.29
N ALA A 61 16.96 9.67 2.51
CA ALA A 61 16.66 8.39 3.16
C ALA A 61 16.45 8.53 4.68
N TRP A 62 17.21 9.42 5.34
CA TRP A 62 17.04 9.72 6.78
C TRP A 62 15.72 10.43 7.08
N LEU A 63 15.16 11.20 6.15
CA LEU A 63 13.82 11.80 6.31
C LEU A 63 12.71 10.74 6.40
N GLY A 64 12.88 9.57 5.79
CA GLY A 64 11.96 8.44 5.92
C GLY A 64 12.05 7.72 7.27
N ASP A 65 13.24 7.72 7.88
CA ASP A 65 13.52 7.07 9.16
C ASP A 65 13.15 7.95 10.36
N ALA A 66 13.28 9.28 10.21
CA ALA A 66 12.84 10.30 11.17
C ALA A 66 11.33 10.56 11.13
N ALA A 67 10.53 9.62 10.61
CA ALA A 67 9.06 9.68 10.66
C ALA A 67 8.51 9.73 12.10
N ASP A 68 9.36 9.51 13.11
CA ASP A 68 9.06 9.74 14.53
C ASP A 68 9.39 11.17 15.04
N GLY A 69 9.81 12.13 14.21
CA GLY A 69 10.25 13.43 14.76
C GLY A 69 10.49 14.65 13.86
N TRP A 70 10.18 14.66 12.56
CA TRP A 70 10.27 15.88 11.75
C TRP A 70 8.90 16.43 11.33
N SER A 71 8.53 17.58 11.90
CA SER A 71 7.47 18.45 11.37
C SER A 71 8.06 19.35 10.27
N CYS A 72 7.42 19.43 9.11
CA CYS A 72 7.82 20.34 8.03
C CYS A 72 7.87 21.80 8.55
N PRO A 73 9.02 22.51 8.47
CA PRO A 73 9.05 23.92 8.78
C PRO A 73 8.54 24.69 7.57
N GLY A 74 7.34 25.28 7.68
CA GLY A 74 6.87 26.31 6.74
C GLY A 74 5.52 26.08 6.08
N GLU A 75 4.75 25.04 6.45
CA GLU A 75 3.33 24.97 6.11
C GLU A 75 2.55 25.27 7.40
N THR A 76 2.10 26.52 7.54
CA THR A 76 0.81 26.72 8.19
C THR A 76 -0.19 25.92 7.35
N PRO A 77 -0.90 24.94 7.94
CA PRO A 77 -2.07 24.39 7.26
C PRO A 77 -2.91 25.59 6.83
N PRO A 78 -3.43 25.64 5.59
CA PRO A 78 -4.56 26.54 5.36
C PRO A 78 -5.55 26.23 6.50
N GLU A 79 -6.01 27.27 7.19
CA GLU A 79 -7.15 27.12 8.09
C GLU A 79 -8.25 26.53 7.20
N GLU A 80 -8.47 25.22 7.32
CA GLU A 80 -9.62 24.57 6.73
C GLU A 80 -10.79 25.16 7.49
N GLU A 81 -11.37 26.22 6.93
CA GLU A 81 -12.71 26.62 7.28
C GLU A 81 -13.56 25.36 7.06
N GLU A 82 -13.99 24.74 8.16
CA GLU A 82 -15.02 23.71 8.15
C GLU A 82 -16.30 24.39 7.65
N GLU A 83 -16.41 24.59 6.33
CA GLU A 83 -17.70 24.81 5.69
C GLU A 83 -18.47 23.49 5.85
N GLU A 84 -19.33 23.45 6.87
CA GLU A 84 -20.41 22.47 7.00
C GLU A 84 -21.43 22.70 5.87
N ASP A 85 -21.01 22.50 4.62
CA ASP A 85 -21.92 22.37 3.51
C ASP A 85 -22.43 20.93 3.49
N GLU A 86 -23.60 20.74 4.10
CA GLU A 86 -24.47 19.58 3.91
C GLU A 86 -24.98 19.53 2.46
N GLU A 87 -24.10 19.23 1.50
CA GLU A 87 -24.54 18.68 0.21
C GLU A 87 -24.49 17.15 0.26
N GLU A 88 -25.64 16.55 0.60
CA GLU A 88 -25.95 15.14 0.34
C GLU A 88 -25.84 14.87 -1.18
N GLY A 89 -24.65 14.57 -1.66
CA GLY A 89 -24.43 14.16 -3.05
C GLY A 89 -23.08 14.50 -3.66
N SER A 90 -22.19 15.22 -2.96
CA SER A 90 -20.90 15.61 -3.55
C SER A 90 -19.96 14.41 -3.68
N SER A 91 -19.43 14.24 -4.89
CA SER A 91 -18.44 13.23 -5.29
C SER A 91 -17.06 13.55 -4.69
N THR A 92 -16.99 13.64 -3.37
CA THR A 92 -15.77 13.96 -2.63
C THR A 92 -14.91 12.73 -2.41
N THR A 93 -13.59 12.94 -2.40
CA THR A 93 -12.62 11.88 -2.10
C THR A 93 -12.67 11.55 -0.62
N LEU A 94 -12.89 10.29 -0.29
CA LEU A 94 -12.84 9.79 1.08
C LEU A 94 -11.40 9.45 1.46
N LEU A 95 -10.91 10.02 2.57
CA LEU A 95 -9.56 9.80 3.07
C LEU A 95 -9.46 8.60 4.04
N PHE A 96 -10.59 8.12 4.54
CA PHE A 96 -10.69 6.98 5.47
C PHE A 96 -10.00 7.24 6.82
N GLU A 97 -9.98 8.50 7.24
CA GLU A 97 -9.36 8.94 8.50
C GLU A 97 -10.38 9.03 9.64
N SER A 98 -11.68 9.14 9.32
CA SER A 98 -12.77 9.22 10.29
C SER A 98 -13.73 8.04 10.18
N LEU A 99 -14.41 7.68 11.29
CA LEU A 99 -15.47 6.66 11.28
C LEU A 99 -16.53 6.93 10.19
N ARG A 100 -16.88 8.22 9.98
CA ARG A 100 -17.88 8.66 9.01
C ARG A 100 -17.51 8.30 7.58
N ASP A 101 -16.22 8.37 7.21
CA ASP A 101 -15.77 7.98 5.86
C ASP A 101 -16.01 6.50 5.61
N TRP A 102 -15.70 5.67 6.61
CA TRP A 102 -15.90 4.22 6.56
C TRP A 102 -17.39 3.87 6.49
N GLU A 103 -18.25 4.61 7.18
CA GLU A 103 -19.71 4.44 7.14
C GLU A 103 -20.30 4.87 5.79
N LYS A 104 -19.90 6.04 5.28
CA LYS A 104 -20.34 6.57 3.97
C LYS A 104 -20.03 5.60 2.84
N GLU A 105 -18.80 5.09 2.77
CA GLU A 105 -18.42 4.15 1.73
C GLU A 105 -19.13 2.79 1.89
N LEU A 106 -19.30 2.29 3.12
CA LEU A 106 -20.04 1.05 3.36
C LEU A 106 -21.50 1.18 2.92
N GLN A 107 -22.10 2.34 3.17
CA GLN A 107 -23.45 2.68 2.72
C GLN A 107 -23.53 2.76 1.19
N ARG A 108 -22.56 3.38 0.52
CA ARG A 108 -22.48 3.42 -0.95
C ARG A 108 -22.45 2.00 -1.55
N LEU A 109 -21.69 1.11 -0.92
CA LEU A 109 -21.60 -0.30 -1.33
C LEU A 109 -22.89 -1.09 -1.08
N GLY A 110 -23.83 -0.61 -0.27
CA GLY A 110 -25.07 -1.32 0.06
C GLY A 110 -24.86 -2.61 0.86
N ALA A 111 -23.73 -2.73 1.55
CA ALA A 111 -23.29 -3.94 2.24
C ALA A 111 -24.00 -4.15 3.60
N ALA A 112 -25.32 -4.36 3.60
CA ALA A 112 -26.15 -4.41 4.82
C ALA A 112 -25.78 -5.54 5.82
N GLY A 113 -25.08 -6.59 5.35
CA GLY A 113 -24.55 -7.66 6.21
C GLY A 113 -23.29 -7.29 6.98
N TRP A 114 -22.76 -6.08 6.79
CA TRP A 114 -21.51 -5.59 7.32
C TRP A 114 -21.72 -4.32 8.15
N ARG A 115 -20.81 -4.09 9.11
CA ARG A 115 -20.77 -2.90 9.95
C ARG A 115 -19.34 -2.37 10.07
N VAL A 116 -19.22 -1.08 10.37
CA VAL A 116 -17.95 -0.49 10.80
C VAL A 116 -17.68 -0.90 12.25
N SER A 117 -16.45 -1.33 12.53
CA SER A 117 -15.97 -1.68 13.87
C SER A 117 -14.79 -0.79 14.22
N ALA A 118 -14.85 -0.17 15.41
CA ALA A 118 -13.78 0.60 16.03
C ALA A 118 -12.86 -0.29 16.89
N VAL A 119 -12.87 -1.61 16.71
CA VAL A 119 -12.08 -2.56 17.51
C VAL A 119 -10.57 -2.24 17.50
N ASN A 120 -10.08 -1.60 16.44
CA ASN A 120 -8.68 -1.25 16.23
C ASN A 120 -8.43 0.27 16.28
N GLU A 121 -9.36 1.06 16.84
CA GLU A 121 -9.27 2.54 16.86
C GLU A 121 -7.95 3.04 17.49
N ARG A 122 -7.46 2.33 18.50
CA ARG A 122 -6.20 2.62 19.20
C ARG A 122 -4.99 1.87 18.63
N PHE A 123 -5.18 1.11 17.55
CA PHE A 123 -4.19 0.25 16.93
C PHE A 123 -3.63 -0.87 17.84
N ASP A 124 -4.32 -1.17 18.94
CA ASP A 124 -3.92 -2.20 19.92
C ASP A 124 -3.99 -3.62 19.35
N MET A 125 -4.89 -3.86 18.39
CA MET A 125 -5.14 -5.19 17.85
C MET A 125 -4.19 -5.52 16.69
N ALA A 126 -4.05 -4.59 15.75
CA ALA A 126 -3.17 -4.72 14.59
C ALA A 126 -2.59 -3.34 14.21
N PRO A 127 -1.34 -3.03 14.59
CA PRO A 127 -0.71 -1.73 14.32
C PRO A 127 -0.61 -1.33 12.85
N SER A 128 -0.65 -2.30 11.94
CA SER A 128 -0.56 -2.08 10.50
C SER A 128 -1.92 -1.92 9.82
N LEU A 129 -3.03 -2.23 10.51
CA LEU A 129 -4.39 -2.03 10.01
C LEU A 129 -4.90 -0.62 10.35
N PRO A 130 -5.96 -0.14 9.67
CA PRO A 130 -6.59 1.12 9.98
C PRO A 130 -7.36 1.06 11.30
N GLN A 131 -7.74 2.23 11.80
CA GLN A 131 -8.53 2.40 13.03
C GLN A 131 -9.87 1.66 12.96
N TYR A 132 -10.50 1.69 11.79
CA TYR A 132 -11.83 1.14 11.56
C TYR A 132 -11.77 -0.01 10.55
N LEU A 133 -12.58 -1.03 10.76
CA LEU A 133 -12.66 -2.21 9.90
C LEU A 133 -14.12 -2.53 9.58
N TRP A 134 -14.37 -3.00 8.37
CA TRP A 134 -15.68 -3.57 8.04
C TRP A 134 -15.72 -5.06 8.39
N VAL A 135 -16.65 -5.40 9.27
CA VAL A 135 -16.81 -6.75 9.83
C VAL A 135 -18.27 -7.19 9.76
N PRO A 136 -18.58 -8.50 9.80
CA PRO A 136 -19.97 -8.95 9.74
C PRO A 136 -20.81 -8.35 10.88
N SER A 137 -22.03 -7.90 10.58
CA SER A 137 -22.89 -7.23 11.56
C SER A 137 -23.23 -8.09 12.77
N GLY A 138 -23.28 -9.41 12.59
CA GLY A 138 -23.52 -10.37 13.68
C GLY A 138 -22.31 -10.71 14.54
N LEU A 139 -21.10 -10.26 14.18
CA LEU A 139 -19.88 -10.51 14.94
C LEU A 139 -19.65 -9.38 15.95
N LEU A 140 -19.55 -9.70 17.24
CA LEU A 140 -19.24 -8.71 18.28
C LEU A 140 -17.75 -8.40 18.33
N ASP A 141 -17.38 -7.18 18.72
CA ASP A 141 -15.97 -6.77 18.83
C ASP A 141 -15.20 -7.63 19.85
N HIS A 142 -15.83 -8.05 20.94
CA HIS A 142 -15.23 -8.98 21.91
C HIS A 142 -14.81 -10.31 21.25
N ASP A 143 -15.62 -10.83 20.35
CA ASP A 143 -15.37 -12.11 19.68
C ASP A 143 -14.32 -11.93 18.57
N LEU A 144 -14.44 -10.83 17.83
CA LEU A 144 -13.47 -10.43 16.83
C LEU A 144 -12.06 -10.27 17.44
N LYS A 145 -11.93 -9.67 18.63
CA LYS A 145 -10.62 -9.50 19.32
C LYS A 145 -9.89 -10.83 19.54
N ARG A 146 -10.63 -11.91 19.84
CA ARG A 146 -10.04 -13.25 20.03
C ARG A 146 -9.40 -13.79 18.76
N THR A 147 -9.84 -13.33 17.59
CA THR A 147 -9.37 -13.85 16.30
C THR A 147 -8.07 -13.25 15.80
N PHE A 148 -7.73 -12.02 16.21
CA PHE A 148 -6.55 -11.30 15.73
C PHE A 148 -5.27 -12.11 15.91
N GLY A 149 -5.08 -12.75 17.07
CA GLY A 149 -3.90 -13.55 17.38
C GLY A 149 -3.72 -14.80 16.50
N HIS A 150 -4.70 -15.17 15.68
CA HIS A 150 -4.62 -16.33 14.80
C HIS A 150 -4.13 -16.01 13.40
N PHE A 151 -4.02 -14.73 13.02
CA PHE A 151 -3.56 -14.29 11.71
C PHE A 151 -2.18 -13.64 11.82
N GLN A 152 -1.33 -13.86 10.81
CA GLN A 152 -0.03 -13.18 10.73
C GLN A 152 -0.21 -11.66 10.77
N GLU A 153 0.69 -10.96 11.46
CA GLU A 153 0.59 -9.51 11.75
C GLU A 153 -0.74 -9.08 12.39
N CYS A 154 -1.51 -10.03 12.94
CA CYS A 154 -2.87 -9.84 13.44
C CYS A 154 -3.87 -9.32 12.40
N ARG A 155 -3.63 -9.54 11.10
CA ARG A 155 -4.48 -8.93 10.06
C ARG A 155 -5.64 -9.85 9.70
N VAL A 156 -6.71 -9.71 10.47
CA VAL A 156 -7.94 -10.50 10.36
C VAL A 156 -8.66 -10.30 9.01
N PRO A 157 -9.47 -11.28 8.59
CA PRO A 157 -10.40 -11.13 7.48
C PRO A 157 -11.34 -9.95 7.70
N ARG A 158 -11.37 -9.05 6.73
CA ARG A 158 -12.21 -7.85 6.70
C ARG A 158 -12.77 -7.66 5.30
N LEU A 159 -13.93 -7.02 5.18
CA LEU A 159 -14.47 -6.64 3.89
C LEU A 159 -13.58 -5.58 3.23
N CYS A 160 -13.28 -5.80 1.96
CA CYS A 160 -12.67 -4.81 1.08
C CYS A 160 -13.71 -4.25 0.10
N TRP A 161 -14.60 -5.09 -0.41
CA TRP A 161 -15.61 -4.67 -1.38
C TRP A 161 -16.83 -5.59 -1.38
N HIS A 162 -18.01 -5.01 -1.56
CA HIS A 162 -19.26 -5.73 -1.77
C HIS A 162 -19.73 -5.52 -3.20
N HIS A 163 -19.88 -6.60 -3.95
CA HIS A 163 -20.43 -6.58 -5.30
C HIS A 163 -21.96 -6.41 -5.22
N PRO A 164 -22.60 -5.55 -6.04
CA PRO A 164 -24.06 -5.34 -6.04
C PRO A 164 -24.90 -6.62 -6.24
N GLY A 165 -24.31 -7.61 -6.90
CA GLY A 165 -24.85 -8.98 -7.07
C GLY A 165 -24.72 -9.89 -5.83
N GLY A 166 -24.25 -9.39 -4.69
CA GLY A 166 -24.23 -10.10 -3.40
C GLY A 166 -22.92 -10.81 -3.02
N GLY A 167 -21.87 -10.67 -3.82
CA GLY A 167 -20.56 -11.28 -3.54
C GLY A 167 -19.67 -10.38 -2.68
N ASP A 168 -19.00 -10.95 -1.67
CA ASP A 168 -18.08 -10.22 -0.80
C ASP A 168 -16.62 -10.53 -1.13
N LEU A 169 -15.81 -9.49 -1.29
CA LEU A 169 -14.35 -9.61 -1.40
C LEU A 169 -13.72 -9.29 -0.05
N LEU A 170 -13.05 -10.30 0.53
CA LEU A 170 -12.38 -10.19 1.82
C LEU A 170 -10.87 -10.17 1.64
N ARG A 171 -10.18 -9.44 2.52
CA ARG A 171 -8.72 -9.45 2.63
C ARG A 171 -8.30 -9.85 4.04
N ALA A 172 -7.31 -10.73 4.12
CA ALA A 172 -6.73 -11.21 5.36
C ALA A 172 -5.26 -11.58 5.12
N ALA A 173 -4.46 -11.50 6.19
CA ALA A 173 -3.18 -12.18 6.25
C ALA A 173 -3.38 -13.70 6.31
N SER A 174 -2.30 -14.44 6.07
CA SER A 174 -2.33 -15.90 6.22
C SER A 174 -2.58 -16.30 7.69
N PHE A 175 -3.24 -17.45 7.87
CA PHE A 175 -3.51 -18.02 9.19
C PHE A 175 -2.22 -18.62 9.79
N HIS A 176 -2.01 -18.47 11.10
CA HIS A 176 -0.88 -19.10 11.80
C HIS A 176 -1.05 -20.63 11.80
N PRO A 177 -0.14 -21.42 11.17
CA PRO A 177 -0.32 -22.87 11.05
C PRO A 177 -0.36 -23.62 12.38
N ALA A 178 0.30 -23.08 13.41
CA ALA A 178 0.35 -23.64 14.76
C ALA A 178 -0.79 -23.14 15.67
N SER A 179 -1.68 -22.30 15.16
CA SER A 179 -2.77 -21.76 15.95
C SER A 179 -3.90 -22.79 16.09
N GLU A 180 -4.36 -23.00 17.32
CA GLU A 180 -5.50 -23.86 17.65
C GLU A 180 -6.69 -22.99 18.09
N PRO A 181 -7.43 -22.38 17.14
CA PRO A 181 -8.56 -21.53 17.47
C PRO A 181 -9.70 -22.37 18.06
N GLY A 182 -10.40 -21.83 19.06
CA GLY A 182 -11.64 -22.43 19.52
C GLY A 182 -12.66 -22.47 18.38
N SER A 183 -13.63 -23.39 18.45
CA SER A 183 -14.66 -23.52 17.42
C SER A 183 -15.46 -22.23 17.20
N GLU A 184 -15.57 -21.38 18.22
CA GLU A 184 -16.23 -20.08 18.12
C GLU A 184 -15.36 -19.00 17.48
N ASP A 185 -14.04 -19.07 17.66
CA ASP A 185 -13.09 -18.03 17.21
C ASP A 185 -12.96 -18.01 15.68
N VAL A 186 -13.09 -19.16 15.01
CA VAL A 186 -13.02 -19.26 13.53
C VAL A 186 -14.38 -19.43 12.86
N ARG A 187 -15.48 -19.53 13.61
CA ARG A 187 -16.81 -19.85 13.07
C ARG A 187 -17.23 -18.90 11.95
N TRP A 188 -17.02 -17.61 12.14
CA TRP A 188 -17.39 -16.58 11.17
C TRP A 188 -16.39 -16.49 10.01
N VAL A 189 -15.11 -16.78 10.25
CA VAL A 189 -14.06 -16.89 9.21
C VAL A 189 -14.43 -17.99 8.21
N SER A 190 -14.91 -19.13 8.69
CA SER A 190 -15.43 -20.22 7.86
C SER A 190 -16.85 -19.97 7.31
N GLY A 191 -17.60 -19.05 7.92
CA GLY A 191 -19.02 -18.79 7.61
C GLY A 191 -19.27 -17.70 6.57
N GLY A 192 -18.28 -16.83 6.29
CA GLY A 192 -18.37 -15.75 5.30
C GLY A 192 -18.51 -16.19 3.85
N ALA A 193 -18.38 -17.49 3.56
CA ALA A 193 -18.59 -18.07 2.22
C ALA A 193 -20.04 -18.54 1.95
N ARG A 194 -21.01 -18.23 2.83
CA ARG A 194 -22.41 -18.74 2.74
C ARG A 194 -23.36 -17.93 1.85
N GLY A 195 -22.86 -16.98 1.07
CA GLY A 195 -23.62 -16.22 0.07
C GLY A 195 -23.47 -16.78 -1.35
N GLY A 196 -23.72 -18.08 -1.56
CA GLY A 196 -23.61 -18.71 -2.86
C GLY A 196 -24.08 -20.17 -2.80
N THR A 197 -24.92 -20.56 -3.75
CA THR A 197 -25.53 -21.89 -3.90
C THR A 197 -24.60 -23.06 -3.60
N GLU A 198 -25.14 -24.10 -2.96
CA GLU A 198 -24.51 -25.41 -2.73
C GLU A 198 -23.57 -25.82 -3.87
N GLY A 199 -22.27 -25.76 -3.59
CA GLY A 199 -21.21 -26.09 -4.53
C GLY A 199 -19.85 -25.89 -3.88
N ASP A 200 -19.36 -26.98 -3.26
CA ASP A 200 -17.99 -27.25 -2.78
C ASP A 200 -16.94 -26.17 -3.17
N GLY A 201 -16.70 -25.20 -2.28
CA GLY A 201 -15.71 -24.15 -2.54
C GLY A 201 -15.43 -23.28 -1.32
N GLY A 202 -14.23 -23.42 -0.75
CA GLY A 202 -13.67 -22.50 0.24
C GLY A 202 -13.42 -23.13 1.62
N TRP A 203 -12.18 -23.55 1.85
CA TRP A 203 -11.62 -24.02 3.13
C TRP A 203 -12.06 -25.42 3.59
N LYS A 204 -11.86 -26.43 2.74
CA LYS A 204 -11.62 -27.79 3.25
C LYS A 204 -10.32 -27.77 4.07
N ARG A 205 -10.47 -27.77 5.39
CA ARG A 205 -9.44 -28.23 6.32
C ARG A 205 -8.90 -29.55 5.78
N MET A 206 -7.58 -29.61 5.63
CA MET A 206 -6.79 -30.79 5.28
C MET A 206 -6.86 -31.79 6.45
N GLU A 207 -8.04 -32.32 6.76
CA GLU A 207 -8.18 -33.53 7.55
C GLU A 207 -8.03 -34.72 6.60
N GLY A 208 -6.88 -35.41 6.70
CA GLY A 208 -6.66 -36.68 6.03
C GLY A 208 -5.61 -36.69 4.92
N ALA A 209 -4.46 -36.02 5.09
CA ALA A 209 -3.27 -36.39 4.33
C ALA A 209 -2.62 -37.62 4.99
N GLY A 210 -3.15 -38.80 4.68
CA GLY A 210 -2.37 -40.03 4.74
C GLY A 210 -1.06 -39.87 3.96
N LYS A 211 0.00 -40.50 4.46
CA LYS A 211 1.34 -40.49 3.89
C LYS A 211 1.35 -40.57 2.35
N GLY A 212 1.93 -39.56 1.71
CA GLY A 212 2.58 -39.69 0.41
C GLY A 212 1.79 -39.26 -0.83
N THR A 213 1.70 -37.96 -1.08
CA THR A 213 1.63 -37.36 -2.45
C THR A 213 2.06 -35.88 -2.36
N PRO A 214 2.93 -35.38 -3.26
CA PRO A 214 3.33 -33.97 -3.23
C PRO A 214 2.21 -33.10 -3.83
N PRO A 215 1.80 -31.98 -3.20
CA PRO A 215 0.77 -31.12 -3.75
C PRO A 215 1.35 -30.24 -4.85
N HIS A 216 0.81 -30.37 -6.06
CA HIS A 216 1.04 -29.47 -7.18
C HIS A 216 0.42 -28.10 -6.85
N HIS A 217 1.26 -27.06 -6.80
CA HIS A 217 0.96 -25.63 -6.91
C HIS A 217 -0.18 -25.07 -6.03
N LEU A 218 0.08 -24.87 -4.73
CA LEU A 218 -0.60 -23.84 -3.94
C LEU A 218 0.05 -22.48 -4.21
N VAL A 219 -0.72 -21.47 -4.61
CA VAL A 219 -0.30 -20.07 -4.41
C VAL A 219 -0.41 -19.80 -2.91
N PRO A 220 0.67 -19.52 -2.17
CA PRO A 220 0.56 -19.18 -0.76
C PRO A 220 -0.25 -17.89 -0.62
N ALA A 221 -1.25 -17.87 0.25
CA ALA A 221 -1.80 -16.60 0.72
C ALA A 221 -0.64 -15.75 1.25
N GLU A 222 -0.53 -14.51 0.77
CA GLU A 222 0.54 -13.60 1.19
C GLU A 222 0.56 -13.51 2.73
N PRO A 223 1.71 -13.69 3.39
CA PRO A 223 1.77 -13.71 4.84
C PRO A 223 1.15 -12.48 5.50
N SER A 224 1.38 -11.27 4.96
CA SER A 224 0.91 -10.02 5.58
C SER A 224 -0.33 -9.40 4.95
N ASP A 225 -0.71 -9.74 3.70
CA ASP A 225 -1.79 -9.10 2.91
C ASP A 225 -1.56 -7.66 2.42
N ARG A 226 -0.34 -7.15 2.59
CA ARG A 226 -0.01 -5.73 2.43
C ARG A 226 0.52 -5.38 1.04
N ASP A 227 0.82 -6.36 0.20
CA ASP A 227 1.35 -6.18 -1.14
C ASP A 227 0.39 -6.71 -2.23
N LEU A 228 0.51 -7.98 -2.62
CA LEU A 228 -0.22 -8.55 -3.75
C LEU A 228 -1.72 -8.63 -3.48
N ASN A 229 -2.12 -8.93 -2.24
CA ASN A 229 -3.54 -8.94 -1.88
C ASN A 229 -4.18 -7.56 -2.05
N CYS A 230 -3.43 -6.48 -1.76
CA CYS A 230 -3.87 -5.10 -2.00
C CYS A 230 -4.07 -4.85 -3.50
N LEU A 231 -3.07 -5.20 -4.32
CA LEU A 231 -3.12 -5.05 -5.78
C LEU A 231 -4.33 -5.77 -6.37
N LEU A 232 -4.52 -7.04 -6.01
CA LEU A 232 -5.65 -7.84 -6.51
C LEU A 232 -6.98 -7.24 -6.08
N ALA A 233 -7.10 -6.81 -4.82
CA ALA A 233 -8.32 -6.20 -4.31
C ALA A 233 -8.67 -4.90 -5.02
N SER A 234 -7.68 -4.05 -5.34
CA SER A 234 -7.90 -2.82 -6.11
C SER A 234 -8.29 -3.11 -7.57
N LEU A 235 -7.65 -4.08 -8.24
CA LEU A 235 -7.99 -4.41 -9.63
C LEU A 235 -9.38 -5.01 -9.78
N VAL A 236 -9.80 -5.89 -8.85
CA VAL A 236 -11.17 -6.44 -8.84
C VAL A 236 -12.19 -5.31 -8.75
N GLN A 237 -11.93 -4.30 -7.93
CA GLN A 237 -12.81 -3.14 -7.78
C GLN A 237 -12.81 -2.24 -9.02
N LEU A 238 -11.67 -2.03 -9.68
CA LEU A 238 -11.64 -1.29 -10.94
C LEU A 238 -12.42 -1.99 -12.06
N LEU A 239 -12.45 -3.32 -12.04
CA LEU A 239 -13.20 -4.12 -13.00
C LEU A 239 -14.71 -4.19 -12.67
N GLY A 240 -15.06 -4.14 -11.39
CA GLY A 240 -16.43 -4.41 -10.91
C GLY A 240 -17.22 -3.19 -10.43
N ASP A 241 -16.57 -2.07 -10.12
CA ASP A 241 -17.19 -0.88 -9.54
C ASP A 241 -16.93 0.37 -10.41
N PRO A 242 -17.96 0.90 -11.12
CA PRO A 242 -17.82 2.14 -11.88
C PRO A 242 -17.37 3.33 -11.04
N HIS A 243 -17.72 3.39 -9.75
CA HIS A 243 -17.29 4.48 -8.88
C HIS A 243 -15.76 4.50 -8.75
N ALA A 244 -15.11 3.33 -8.63
CA ALA A 244 -13.66 3.21 -8.54
C ALA A 244 -12.91 3.73 -9.78
N ARG A 245 -13.59 3.90 -10.91
CA ARG A 245 -13.02 4.47 -12.15
C ARG A 245 -13.23 5.97 -12.29
N SER A 246 -14.04 6.59 -11.42
CA SER A 246 -14.08 8.05 -11.29
C SER A 246 -12.80 8.56 -10.62
N LEU A 247 -12.39 9.81 -10.86
CA LEU A 247 -11.22 10.41 -10.19
C LEU A 247 -11.32 10.34 -8.65
N PRO A 248 -12.39 10.83 -7.99
CA PRO A 248 -12.51 10.77 -6.53
C PRO A 248 -12.70 9.34 -6.01
N GLY A 249 -13.37 8.45 -6.75
CA GLY A 249 -13.48 7.04 -6.35
C GLY A 249 -12.15 6.29 -6.48
N PHE A 250 -11.33 6.59 -7.48
CA PHE A 250 -9.98 6.04 -7.59
C PHE A 250 -9.06 6.55 -6.48
N GLN A 251 -9.14 7.83 -6.16
CA GLN A 251 -8.41 8.40 -5.03
C GLN A 251 -8.84 7.73 -3.72
N SER A 252 -10.15 7.58 -3.49
CA SER A 252 -10.71 6.87 -2.33
C SER A 252 -10.25 5.40 -2.27
N LEU A 253 -10.19 4.72 -3.42
CA LEU A 253 -9.67 3.35 -3.52
C LEU A 253 -8.19 3.27 -3.10
N VAL A 254 -7.35 4.19 -3.58
CA VAL A 254 -5.93 4.26 -3.18
C VAL A 254 -5.81 4.58 -1.69
N GLN A 255 -6.61 5.53 -1.19
CA GLN A 255 -6.62 5.87 0.23
C GLN A 255 -7.01 4.67 1.10
N ARG A 256 -8.05 3.92 0.75
CA ARG A 256 -8.50 2.77 1.54
C ARG A 256 -7.57 1.57 1.43
N GLU A 257 -7.32 1.10 0.21
CA GLU A 257 -6.69 -0.21 0.01
C GLU A 257 -5.19 -0.18 0.22
N TRP A 258 -4.53 0.92 -0.12
CA TRP A 258 -3.08 1.04 -0.06
C TRP A 258 -2.64 1.80 1.18
N VAL A 259 -3.21 2.98 1.40
CA VAL A 259 -2.77 3.90 2.45
C VAL A 259 -3.29 3.46 3.82
N ALA A 260 -4.61 3.42 4.02
CA ALA A 260 -5.24 3.11 5.29
C ALA A 260 -5.00 1.65 5.69
N ALA A 261 -5.05 0.72 4.73
CA ALA A 261 -4.71 -0.67 4.98
C ALA A 261 -3.21 -0.93 5.20
N GLY A 262 -2.35 0.08 5.09
CA GLY A 262 -0.96 0.03 5.51
C GLY A 262 -0.01 -0.70 4.55
N HIS A 263 -0.11 -0.46 3.25
CA HIS A 263 0.96 -0.81 2.32
C HIS A 263 2.26 -0.11 2.77
N PRO A 264 3.38 -0.84 2.93
CA PRO A 264 4.61 -0.27 3.47
C PRO A 264 5.40 0.53 2.42
N PHE A 265 4.83 1.64 1.94
CA PHE A 265 5.40 2.50 0.89
C PHE A 265 6.89 2.82 1.09
N PRO A 266 7.36 3.31 2.27
CA PRO A 266 8.77 3.65 2.44
C PRO A 266 9.72 2.48 2.26
N ARG A 267 9.33 1.27 2.69
CA ARG A 267 10.13 0.06 2.51
C ARG A 267 10.12 -0.40 1.05
N ARG A 268 8.94 -0.41 0.41
CA ARG A 268 8.77 -0.90 -0.96
C ARG A 268 9.42 0.01 -2.00
N LEU A 269 9.39 1.31 -1.77
CA LEU A 269 10.03 2.33 -2.61
C LEU A 269 11.52 2.54 -2.30
N GLY A 270 12.06 1.83 -1.29
CA GLY A 270 13.46 1.96 -0.86
C GLY A 270 13.79 3.35 -0.29
N LEU A 271 12.82 4.02 0.32
CA LEU A 271 12.97 5.35 0.93
C LEU A 271 13.64 5.29 2.31
N LEU A 272 13.71 4.12 2.95
CA LEU A 272 14.40 3.93 4.23
C LEU A 272 15.87 3.57 4.04
N CYS A 273 16.72 3.97 5.00
CA CYS A 273 18.14 3.65 4.97
C CYS A 273 18.39 2.15 5.19
N ARG A 274 19.44 1.69 4.51
CA ARG A 274 19.76 0.33 4.10
C ARG A 274 20.05 -0.65 5.25
N ASP A 275 19.09 -1.51 5.58
CA ASP A 275 19.37 -2.79 6.27
C ASP A 275 19.07 -4.03 5.40
N SER A 276 18.19 -3.95 4.39
CA SER A 276 17.94 -5.08 3.49
C SER A 276 17.32 -4.66 2.15
N PRO A 277 18.07 -4.69 1.02
CA PRO A 277 17.49 -4.45 -0.31
C PRO A 277 16.52 -5.57 -0.76
N ARG A 278 16.27 -6.58 0.09
CA ARG A 278 15.38 -7.71 -0.21
C ARG A 278 13.90 -7.36 -0.11
N GLU A 279 13.57 -6.19 0.42
CA GLU A 279 12.17 -5.77 0.65
C GLU A 279 11.66 -4.72 -0.36
N GLU A 280 12.54 -4.18 -1.21
CA GLU A 280 12.14 -3.26 -2.27
C GLU A 280 11.35 -4.03 -3.34
N ALA A 281 10.16 -3.53 -3.70
CA ALA A 281 9.33 -4.14 -4.72
C ALA A 281 8.39 -3.09 -5.34
N PRO A 282 8.26 -3.02 -6.69
CA PRO A 282 7.45 -2.02 -7.39
C PRO A 282 5.96 -2.39 -7.38
N VAL A 283 5.39 -2.80 -6.24
CA VAL A 283 4.02 -3.34 -6.15
C VAL A 283 2.98 -2.26 -6.50
N PHE A 284 3.14 -1.05 -5.97
CA PHE A 284 2.25 0.07 -6.32
C PHE A 284 2.38 0.48 -7.78
N LEU A 285 3.61 0.52 -8.32
CA LEU A 285 3.83 0.77 -9.75
C LEU A 285 3.19 -0.31 -10.62
N LEU A 286 3.26 -1.59 -10.25
CA LEU A 286 2.58 -2.67 -10.95
C LEU A 286 1.06 -2.48 -10.97
N PHE A 287 0.48 -1.99 -9.87
CA PHE A 287 -0.94 -1.62 -9.83
C PHE A 287 -1.27 -0.46 -10.78
N LEU A 288 -0.43 0.59 -10.80
CA LEU A 288 -0.62 1.72 -11.72
C LEU A 288 -0.47 1.29 -13.18
N ASP A 289 0.49 0.42 -13.50
CA ASP A 289 0.65 -0.15 -14.84
C ASP A 289 -0.57 -0.98 -15.24
N CYS A 290 -1.03 -1.90 -14.39
CA CYS A 290 -2.28 -2.64 -14.64
C CYS A 290 -3.49 -1.70 -14.84
N THR A 291 -3.58 -0.63 -14.06
CA THR A 291 -4.63 0.40 -14.24
C THR A 291 -4.49 1.11 -15.58
N TRP A 292 -3.27 1.45 -15.99
CA TRP A 292 -2.97 2.04 -17.29
C TRP A 292 -3.36 1.09 -18.44
N GLN A 293 -3.12 -0.22 -18.32
CA GLN A 293 -3.57 -1.20 -19.31
C GLN A 293 -5.10 -1.24 -19.44
N LEU A 294 -5.83 -1.12 -18.32
CA LEU A 294 -7.30 -1.05 -18.34
C LEU A 294 -7.79 0.26 -18.95
N LEU A 295 -7.16 1.38 -18.59
CA LEU A 295 -7.44 2.70 -19.16
C LEU A 295 -7.22 2.71 -20.67
N GLY A 296 -6.15 2.09 -21.17
CA GLY A 296 -5.87 1.99 -22.60
C GLY A 296 -6.88 1.14 -23.37
N GLN A 297 -7.41 0.08 -22.74
CA GLN A 297 -8.45 -0.78 -23.35
C GLN A 297 -9.84 -0.14 -23.32
N PHE A 298 -10.17 0.61 -22.26
CA PHE A 298 -11.49 1.18 -22.03
C PHE A 298 -11.43 2.68 -21.69
N PRO A 299 -10.91 3.55 -22.56
CA PRO A 299 -10.63 4.95 -22.21
C PRO A 299 -11.87 5.77 -21.83
N ALA A 300 -13.05 5.41 -22.33
CA ALA A 300 -14.31 6.10 -22.02
C ALA A 300 -14.85 5.77 -20.61
N ASP A 301 -14.37 4.70 -20.00
CA ASP A 301 -14.88 4.20 -18.72
C ASP A 301 -14.16 4.80 -17.50
N PHE A 302 -13.07 5.55 -17.72
CA PHE A 302 -12.24 6.12 -16.68
C PHE A 302 -12.35 7.65 -16.67
N GLY A 303 -12.57 8.20 -15.47
CA GLY A 303 -12.67 9.65 -15.23
C GLY A 303 -11.32 10.34 -15.02
N PHE A 304 -10.21 9.67 -15.36
CA PHE A 304 -8.85 10.18 -15.21
C PHE A 304 -7.95 9.67 -16.35
N THR A 305 -6.76 10.25 -16.47
CA THR A 305 -5.86 10.03 -17.62
C THR A 305 -4.56 9.35 -17.23
N GLU A 306 -3.77 8.94 -18.22
CA GLU A 306 -2.39 8.48 -18.01
C GLU A 306 -1.55 9.52 -17.25
N ALA A 307 -1.72 10.81 -17.57
CA ALA A 307 -1.00 11.87 -16.89
C ALA A 307 -1.29 11.90 -15.37
N PHE A 308 -2.50 11.56 -14.96
CA PHE A 308 -2.85 11.41 -13.55
C PHE A 308 -2.12 10.23 -12.90
N LEU A 309 -2.05 9.07 -13.56
CA LEU A 309 -1.33 7.91 -13.04
C LEU A 309 0.17 8.17 -12.89
N LEU A 310 0.77 8.88 -13.84
CA LEU A 310 2.17 9.33 -13.77
C LEU A 310 2.39 10.32 -12.62
N ALA A 311 1.53 11.33 -12.49
CA ALA A 311 1.60 12.28 -11.39
C ALA A 311 1.48 11.59 -10.02
N LEU A 312 0.60 10.58 -9.92
CA LEU A 312 0.43 9.79 -8.71
C LEU A 312 1.68 8.96 -8.38
N HIS A 313 2.27 8.30 -9.38
CA HIS A 313 3.55 7.60 -9.23
C HIS A 313 4.65 8.54 -8.72
N ASP A 314 4.82 9.69 -9.36
CA ASP A 314 5.87 10.66 -9.00
C ASP A 314 5.65 11.22 -7.58
N SER A 315 4.39 11.43 -7.19
CA SER A 315 4.03 11.87 -5.84
C SER A 315 4.43 10.86 -4.75
N SER A 316 4.51 9.55 -5.08
CA SER A 316 4.91 8.51 -4.12
C SER A 316 6.38 8.58 -3.70
N PHE A 317 7.21 9.25 -4.50
CA PHE A 317 8.63 9.53 -4.17
C PHE A 317 8.84 10.94 -3.63
N SER A 318 7.81 11.77 -3.65
CA SER A 318 7.90 13.17 -3.24
C SER A 318 7.86 13.30 -1.72
N PRO A 319 8.83 13.98 -1.08
CA PRO A 319 8.82 14.20 0.36
C PRO A 319 7.79 15.25 0.82
N TYR A 320 7.20 15.99 -0.14
CA TYR A 320 6.26 17.08 0.12
C TYR A 320 4.84 16.61 0.42
N PHE A 321 4.47 15.40 -0.03
CA PHE A 321 3.16 14.84 0.24
C PHE A 321 3.25 13.80 1.35
N SER A 322 2.37 13.88 2.35
CA SER A 322 2.32 12.95 3.47
C SER A 322 1.67 11.60 3.10
N THR A 323 0.90 11.55 2.02
CA THR A 323 0.03 10.42 1.63
C THR A 323 0.77 9.08 1.56
N PHE A 324 1.99 9.05 1.02
CA PHE A 324 2.78 7.81 0.84
C PHE A 324 3.99 7.71 1.78
N ARG A 325 4.09 8.63 2.75
CA ARG A 325 5.26 8.77 3.62
C ARG A 325 5.36 7.67 4.69
N PHE A 326 4.24 7.06 5.05
CA PHE A 326 4.15 6.15 6.20
C PHE A 326 3.78 4.72 5.77
N SER A 327 4.10 3.75 6.62
CA SER A 327 3.79 2.34 6.37
C SER A 327 2.40 1.90 6.85
N CYS A 328 1.74 2.70 7.68
CA CYS A 328 0.37 2.50 8.14
C CYS A 328 -0.20 3.79 8.76
N GLN A 329 -1.52 3.80 8.99
CA GLN A 329 -2.22 4.94 9.59
C GLN A 329 -1.66 5.33 10.97
N ARG A 330 -1.31 4.34 11.82
CA ARG A 330 -0.75 4.59 13.16
C ARG A 330 0.48 5.50 13.16
N GLN A 331 1.32 5.43 12.13
CA GLN A 331 2.55 6.23 12.07
C GLN A 331 2.29 7.70 11.73
N ARG A 332 1.05 8.08 11.38
CA ARG A 332 0.70 9.45 10.96
C ARG A 332 0.40 10.39 12.12
N GLY A 333 0.04 9.86 13.29
CA GLY A 333 -0.47 10.63 14.44
C GLY A 333 -1.76 10.03 14.96
#